data_AF-A0A135VEY5-F1
#
_entry.id   AF-A0A135VEY5-F1
#
_cell.length_a   1.000
_cell.length_b   1.000
_cell.length_c   1.000
_cell.angle_alpha   90.00
_cell.angle_beta   90.00
_cell.angle_gamma   90.00
#
_symmetry.space_group_name_H-M   'P 1'
#
loop_
_entity.id
_entity.type
_entity.pdbx_description
1 polymer ?
#
loop_
_entity_poly.entity_id
_entity_poly.type
_entity_poly.pdbx_seq_one_letter_code
_entity_poly.pdbx_strand_id
1 'polypeptide(L)'
;MKSDLSEDLEKAKDVLKDLVQRVSGLRTALESLERDMKREDIEDGEVCVQGTPNGFILLPTALTPGDSMSGMIEDLSASSTKTPSLIKAADPGESMESAERTIRLLEWEMENRRERVVKPRFMIVLRWANMFEPLEQSKTGVIGKRYLTGSAQQLTNFTKMLKKTGITVAFDDGEYGGGLLAHELLRVFGQFRDVLIAQLTLSRRAATDRGVMSRLLEKLASF
;
A
#
# COMPACT_ATOMS: atom_id res chain seq x y z
N MET A 1 39.00 -53.11 20.22
CA MET A 1 37.56 -52.94 19.93
C MET A 1 37.00 -51.63 20.52
N LYS A 2 37.61 -50.47 20.22
CA LYS A 2 37.08 -49.14 20.60
C LYS A 2 37.03 -48.16 19.41
N SER A 3 37.51 -48.55 18.22
CA SER A 3 37.58 -47.68 17.04
C SER A 3 36.28 -47.65 16.23
N ASP A 4 35.59 -48.79 16.06
CA ASP A 4 34.36 -48.86 15.24
C ASP A 4 33.25 -47.94 15.75
N LEU A 5 33.04 -47.88 17.08
CA LEU A 5 31.96 -47.08 17.65
C LEU A 5 32.15 -45.57 17.45
N SER A 6 33.40 -45.11 17.42
CA SER A 6 33.71 -43.68 17.22
C SER A 6 33.61 -43.29 15.75
N GLU A 7 33.97 -44.20 14.85
CA GLU A 7 33.86 -44.01 13.40
C GLU A 7 32.40 -44.03 12.94
N ASP A 8 31.60 -44.93 13.51
CA ASP A 8 30.15 -44.99 13.27
C ASP A 8 29.42 -43.77 13.82
N LEU A 9 29.88 -43.20 14.94
CA LEU A 9 29.32 -41.97 15.50
C LEU A 9 29.57 -40.75 14.60
N GLU A 10 30.78 -40.64 14.03
CA GLU A 10 31.09 -39.55 13.11
C GLU A 10 30.34 -39.69 11.78
N LYS A 11 30.22 -40.90 11.23
CA LYS A 11 29.38 -41.15 10.06
C LYS A 11 27.92 -40.79 10.32
N ALA A 12 27.37 -41.14 11.49
CA ALA A 12 26.01 -40.77 11.87
C ALA A 12 25.85 -39.25 11.99
N LYS A 13 26.84 -38.54 12.53
CA LYS A 13 26.86 -37.07 12.65
C LYS A 13 26.87 -36.38 11.29
N ASP A 14 27.66 -36.88 10.34
CA ASP A 14 27.72 -36.31 9.00
C ASP A 14 26.43 -36.56 8.21
N VAL A 15 25.85 -37.76 8.32
CA VAL A 15 24.51 -38.04 7.77
C VAL A 15 23.44 -37.12 8.39
N LEU A 16 23.53 -36.84 9.69
CA LEU A 16 22.59 -35.94 10.36
C LEU A 16 22.74 -34.50 9.87
N LYS A 17 23.98 -34.02 9.64
CA LYS A 17 24.23 -32.68 9.09
C LYS A 17 23.69 -32.55 7.67
N ASP A 18 23.90 -33.56 6.83
CA ASP A 18 23.36 -33.60 5.47
C ASP A 18 21.83 -33.58 5.47
N LEU A 19 21.21 -34.33 6.38
CA LEU A 19 19.75 -34.31 6.57
C LEU A 19 19.26 -32.92 7.01
N VAL A 20 19.92 -32.29 7.98
CA VAL A 20 19.58 -30.94 8.45
C VAL A 20 19.74 -29.91 7.33
N GLN A 21 20.80 -30.00 6.52
CA GLN A 21 20.99 -29.12 5.36
C GLN A 21 19.91 -29.32 4.31
N ARG A 22 19.55 -30.56 3.99
CA ARG A 22 18.48 -30.87 3.03
C ARG A 22 17.11 -30.39 3.52
N VAL A 23 16.80 -30.57 4.81
CA VAL A 23 15.56 -30.07 5.42
C VAL A 23 15.53 -28.54 5.39
N SER A 24 16.66 -27.89 5.67
CA SER A 24 16.77 -26.42 5.57
C SER A 24 16.61 -25.94 4.12
N GLY A 25 17.18 -26.65 3.15
CA GLY A 25 16.99 -26.35 1.72
C GLY A 25 15.54 -26.53 1.26
N LEU A 26 14.86 -27.59 1.72
CA LEU A 26 13.44 -27.81 1.47
C LEU A 26 12.57 -26.72 2.08
N ARG A 27 12.88 -26.26 3.30
CA ARG A 27 12.19 -25.13 3.92
C ARG A 27 12.33 -23.86 3.08
N THR A 28 13.52 -23.52 2.61
CA THR A 28 13.73 -22.35 1.74
C THR A 28 12.97 -22.48 0.41
N ALA A 29 12.95 -23.68 -0.17
CA ALA A 29 12.19 -23.96 -1.39
C ALA A 29 10.68 -23.83 -1.17
N LEU A 30 10.16 -24.34 -0.05
CA LEU A 30 8.76 -24.17 0.36
C LEU A 30 8.40 -22.70 0.62
N GLU A 31 9.26 -21.94 1.31
CA GLU A 31 9.07 -20.51 1.52
C GLU A 31 9.11 -19.72 0.19
N SER A 32 9.86 -20.19 -0.82
CA SER A 32 9.81 -19.62 -2.16
C SER A 32 8.51 -19.98 -2.88
N LEU A 33 8.12 -21.25 -2.83
CA LEU A 33 6.92 -21.75 -3.50
C LEU A 33 5.65 -21.14 -2.90
N GLU A 34 5.60 -20.94 -1.59
CA GLU A 34 4.52 -20.23 -0.90
C GLU A 34 4.48 -18.74 -1.31
N ARG A 35 5.64 -18.10 -1.54
CA ARG A 35 5.70 -16.73 -2.06
C ARG A 35 5.22 -16.63 -3.50
N ASP A 36 5.55 -17.61 -4.33
CA ASP A 36 5.17 -17.66 -5.74
C ASP A 36 3.67 -17.95 -5.88
N MET A 37 3.12 -18.90 -5.11
CA MET A 37 1.68 -19.18 -5.07
C MET A 37 0.86 -17.99 -4.54
N LYS A 38 1.34 -17.32 -3.48
CA LYS A 38 0.69 -16.09 -2.98
C LYS A 38 0.64 -14.99 -4.05
N ARG A 39 1.63 -14.92 -4.94
CA ARG A 39 1.67 -13.92 -6.00
C ARG A 39 0.65 -14.23 -7.11
N GLU A 40 0.53 -15.48 -7.53
CA GLU A 40 -0.43 -15.89 -8.55
C GLU A 40 -1.89 -15.65 -8.11
N ASP A 41 -2.23 -15.88 -6.83
CA ASP A 41 -3.56 -15.60 -6.27
C ASP A 41 -3.88 -14.08 -6.15
N ILE A 42 -2.85 -13.22 -6.14
CA ILE A 42 -2.99 -11.76 -5.99
C ILE A 42 -3.10 -11.04 -7.35
N GLU A 43 -2.53 -11.60 -8.42
CA GLU A 43 -2.52 -10.96 -9.76
C GLU A 43 -3.91 -10.92 -10.44
N ASP A 44 -4.91 -11.65 -9.94
CA ASP A 44 -6.30 -11.58 -10.41
C ASP A 44 -7.02 -10.31 -9.89
N GLY A 45 -6.69 -9.16 -10.49
CA GLY A 45 -7.49 -7.92 -10.41
C GLY A 45 -6.86 -6.73 -9.68
N GLU A 46 -5.63 -6.87 -9.19
CA GLU A 46 -4.90 -5.78 -8.52
C GLU A 46 -3.48 -5.63 -9.09
N VAL A 47 -3.00 -4.40 -9.16
CA VAL A 47 -1.67 -4.07 -9.73
C VAL A 47 -0.89 -3.22 -8.76
N CYS A 48 0.29 -3.69 -8.37
CA CYS A 48 1.27 -2.89 -7.64
C CYS A 48 2.23 -2.18 -8.62
N VAL A 49 2.36 -0.86 -8.49
CA VAL A 49 3.40 -0.07 -9.14
C VAL A 49 4.41 0.33 -8.07
N GLN A 50 5.61 -0.23 -8.15
CA GLN A 50 6.66 0.03 -7.17
C GLN A 50 7.19 1.47 -7.28
N GLY A 51 7.18 2.18 -6.15
CA GLY A 51 7.71 3.52 -6.00
C GLY A 51 8.58 3.65 -4.75
N THR A 52 8.71 4.86 -4.23
CA THR A 52 9.49 5.10 -3.01
C THR A 52 8.95 4.28 -1.83
N PRO A 53 9.83 3.81 -0.92
CA PRO A 53 9.44 2.98 0.22
C PRO A 53 8.77 3.78 1.36
N ASN A 54 8.57 5.09 1.18
CA ASN A 54 8.08 5.97 2.25
C ASN A 54 6.60 5.78 2.57
N GLY A 55 5.83 5.20 1.66
CA GLY A 55 4.42 4.94 1.89
C GLY A 55 3.71 4.40 0.67
N PHE A 56 2.44 4.06 0.88
CA PHE A 56 1.58 3.43 -0.11
C PHE A 56 0.36 4.31 -0.40
N ILE A 57 -0.02 4.39 -1.67
CA ILE A 57 -1.31 4.93 -2.09
C ILE A 57 -2.14 3.77 -2.63
N LEU A 58 -3.32 3.59 -2.06
CA LEU A 58 -4.28 2.58 -2.47
C LEU A 58 -5.37 3.25 -3.32
N LEU A 59 -5.61 2.71 -4.50
CA LEU A 59 -6.47 3.27 -5.53
C LEU A 59 -7.55 2.23 -5.89
N PRO A 60 -8.69 2.22 -5.17
CA PRO A 60 -9.68 1.14 -5.28
C PRO A 60 -10.34 1.05 -6.67
N THR A 61 -10.34 2.15 -7.44
CA THR A 61 -11.02 2.25 -8.73
C THR A 61 -10.08 2.44 -9.91
N ALA A 62 -8.76 2.47 -9.71
CA ALA A 62 -7.82 2.84 -10.76
C ALA A 62 -7.73 1.84 -11.92
N LEU A 63 -8.30 0.64 -11.80
CA LEU A 63 -8.40 -0.32 -12.91
C LEU A 63 -9.82 -0.37 -13.52
N THR A 64 -10.76 0.45 -13.01
CA THR A 64 -12.12 0.53 -13.53
C THR A 64 -12.16 1.40 -14.80
N PRO A 65 -12.74 0.93 -15.91
CA PRO A 65 -12.91 1.75 -17.12
C PRO A 65 -13.69 3.04 -16.84
N GLY A 66 -13.17 4.17 -17.31
CA GLY A 66 -13.78 5.49 -17.12
C GLY A 66 -13.42 6.18 -15.79
N ASP A 67 -12.55 5.59 -14.97
CA ASP A 67 -12.00 6.25 -13.78
C ASP A 67 -11.20 7.50 -14.18
N SER A 68 -11.53 8.64 -13.55
CA SER A 68 -10.95 9.94 -13.89
C SER A 68 -9.48 10.08 -13.49
N MET A 69 -8.98 9.24 -12.58
CA MET A 69 -7.59 9.24 -12.13
C MET A 69 -6.74 8.21 -12.87
N SER A 70 -7.31 7.10 -13.35
CA SER A 70 -6.57 5.96 -13.93
C SER A 70 -5.49 6.37 -14.93
N GLY A 71 -5.87 6.98 -16.06
CA GLY A 71 -4.91 7.35 -17.11
C GLY A 71 -3.89 8.39 -16.65
N MET A 72 -4.29 9.29 -15.75
CA MET A 72 -3.39 10.31 -15.21
C MET A 72 -2.33 9.71 -14.28
N ILE A 73 -2.74 8.79 -13.42
CA ILE A 73 -1.83 8.11 -12.50
C ILE A 73 -0.86 7.23 -13.28
N GLU A 74 -1.33 6.55 -14.33
CA GLU A 74 -0.47 5.76 -15.21
C GLU A 74 0.60 6.62 -15.89
N ASP A 75 0.19 7.71 -16.57
CA ASP A 75 1.09 8.69 -17.17
C ASP A 75 2.12 9.25 -16.19
N LEU A 76 1.67 9.67 -14.99
CA LEU A 76 2.53 10.28 -13.98
C LEU A 76 3.48 9.26 -13.36
N SER A 77 3.03 8.02 -13.18
CA SER A 77 3.87 6.94 -12.67
C SER A 77 4.95 6.51 -13.66
N ALA A 78 4.66 6.55 -14.97
CA ALA A 78 5.64 6.23 -16.01
C ALA A 78 6.67 7.35 -16.24
N SER A 79 6.29 8.61 -16.01
CA SER A 79 7.12 9.79 -16.32
C SER A 79 7.97 10.30 -15.15
N SER A 80 7.66 9.93 -13.90
CA SER A 80 8.34 10.44 -12.71
C SER A 80 9.14 9.36 -11.99
N THR A 81 10.38 9.69 -11.63
CA THR A 81 11.25 8.84 -10.78
C THR A 81 10.92 8.93 -9.29
N LYS A 82 9.97 9.80 -8.90
CA LYS A 82 9.63 10.09 -7.50
C LYS A 82 8.13 9.99 -7.25
N THR A 83 7.60 8.79 -7.38
CA THR A 83 6.23 8.45 -6.98
C THR A 83 6.26 7.52 -5.78
N PRO A 84 5.27 7.62 -4.86
CA PRO A 84 5.09 6.61 -3.83
C PRO A 84 4.61 5.31 -4.48
N SER A 85 4.70 4.22 -3.71
CA SER A 85 4.20 2.93 -4.20
C SER A 85 2.70 2.97 -4.34
N LEU A 86 2.17 2.46 -5.45
CA LEU A 86 0.75 2.50 -5.77
C LEU A 86 0.19 1.09 -5.80
N ILE A 87 -0.94 0.86 -5.14
CA ILE A 87 -1.71 -0.38 -5.24
C ILE A 87 -3.02 -0.02 -5.92
N LYS A 88 -3.25 -0.54 -7.11
CA LYS A 88 -4.43 -0.28 -7.94
C LYS A 88 -5.37 -1.48 -7.88
N ALA A 89 -6.66 -1.24 -7.71
CA ALA A 89 -7.69 -2.28 -7.75
C ALA A 89 -8.83 -1.89 -8.72
N ALA A 90 -9.71 -2.85 -9.00
CA ALA A 90 -10.85 -2.73 -9.92
C ALA A 90 -12.21 -2.84 -9.19
N ASP A 91 -12.33 -2.30 -7.97
CA ASP A 91 -13.55 -2.44 -7.17
C ASP A 91 -14.09 -1.08 -6.65
N PRO A 92 -15.01 -0.43 -7.39
CA PRO A 92 -15.65 0.80 -6.94
C PRO A 92 -16.57 0.63 -5.74
N GLY A 93 -17.04 -0.59 -5.47
CA GLY A 93 -17.86 -0.92 -4.33
C GLY A 93 -17.07 -1.16 -3.05
N GLU A 94 -15.75 -1.38 -3.15
CA GLU A 94 -14.89 -1.84 -2.05
C GLU A 94 -15.53 -3.02 -1.31
N SER A 95 -15.80 -4.12 -2.03
CA SER A 95 -16.21 -5.38 -1.41
C SER A 95 -15.19 -5.86 -0.38
N MET A 96 -15.64 -6.61 0.62
CA MET A 96 -14.76 -7.18 1.65
C MET A 96 -13.63 -7.99 1.02
N GLU A 97 -13.95 -8.78 -0.01
CA GLU A 97 -12.98 -9.60 -0.73
C GLU A 97 -11.91 -8.77 -1.45
N SER A 98 -12.28 -7.68 -2.12
CA SER A 98 -11.29 -6.79 -2.74
C SER A 98 -10.47 -6.06 -1.68
N ALA A 99 -11.08 -5.60 -0.59
CA ALA A 99 -10.35 -4.96 0.50
C ALA A 99 -9.30 -5.92 1.10
N GLU A 100 -9.68 -7.17 1.39
CA GLU A 100 -8.75 -8.18 1.89
C GLU A 100 -7.63 -8.51 0.91
N ARG A 101 -7.92 -8.65 -0.39
CA ARG A 101 -6.89 -8.87 -1.42
C ARG A 101 -5.89 -7.71 -1.48
N THR A 102 -6.39 -6.48 -1.52
CA THR A 102 -5.57 -5.27 -1.53
C THR A 102 -4.66 -5.20 -0.30
N ILE A 103 -5.17 -5.58 0.87
CA ILE A 103 -4.39 -5.65 2.10
C ILE A 103 -3.30 -6.73 2.02
N ARG A 104 -3.62 -7.93 1.52
CA ARG A 104 -2.62 -9.00 1.33
C ARG A 104 -1.52 -8.60 0.35
N LEU A 105 -1.87 -7.92 -0.75
CA LEU A 105 -0.89 -7.38 -1.69
C LEU A 105 0.02 -6.33 -1.02
N LEU A 106 -0.56 -5.46 -0.18
CA LEU A 106 0.21 -4.49 0.61
C LEU A 106 1.16 -5.19 1.58
N GLU A 107 0.71 -6.20 2.31
CA GLU A 107 1.55 -7.00 3.22
C GLU A 107 2.69 -7.68 2.45
N TRP A 108 2.39 -8.32 1.32
CA TRP A 108 3.38 -8.96 0.47
C TRP A 108 4.42 -7.96 -0.05
N GLU A 109 4.01 -6.78 -0.47
CA GLU A 109 4.92 -5.71 -0.91
C GLU A 109 5.81 -5.20 0.22
N MET A 110 5.27 -5.10 1.44
CA MET A 110 6.05 -4.71 2.61
C MET A 110 7.09 -5.77 2.99
N GLU A 111 6.75 -7.06 2.86
CA GLU A 111 7.65 -8.18 3.17
C GLU A 111 8.74 -8.39 2.11
N ASN A 112 8.42 -8.19 0.82
CA ASN A 112 9.35 -8.45 -0.29
C ASN A 112 10.35 -7.33 -0.56
N ARG A 113 10.27 -6.18 0.13
CA ARG A 113 11.31 -5.15 0.11
C ARG A 113 12.52 -5.64 0.92
N ARG A 114 13.36 -6.43 0.24
CA ARG A 114 14.57 -7.11 0.76
C ARG A 114 15.62 -6.18 1.38
N GLU A 115 15.53 -4.87 1.22
CA GLU A 115 16.49 -3.90 1.75
C GLU A 115 15.80 -2.94 2.73
N ARG A 116 15.94 -3.25 4.02
CA ARG A 116 15.45 -2.52 5.20
C ARG A 116 13.93 -2.56 5.37
N VAL A 117 13.52 -3.07 6.53
CA VAL A 117 12.19 -2.95 7.14
C VAL A 117 11.91 -1.46 7.41
N VAL A 118 11.72 -0.67 6.35
CA VAL A 118 11.25 0.72 6.47
C VAL A 118 9.75 0.60 6.62
N LYS A 119 9.28 0.69 7.86
CA LYS A 119 7.85 0.85 8.12
C LYS A 119 7.34 2.04 7.29
N PRO A 120 6.27 1.87 6.51
CA PRO A 120 5.74 2.97 5.71
C PRO A 120 5.34 4.11 6.65
N ARG A 121 5.63 5.36 6.27
CA ARG A 121 5.26 6.54 7.04
C ARG A 121 3.78 6.88 6.85
N PHE A 122 3.20 6.44 5.74
CA PHE A 122 1.78 6.61 5.44
C PHE A 122 1.21 5.49 4.57
N MET A 123 -0.10 5.31 4.68
CA MET A 123 -0.95 4.51 3.81
C MET A 123 -2.20 5.34 3.52
N ILE A 124 -2.40 5.73 2.26
CA ILE A 124 -3.51 6.62 1.88
C ILE A 124 -4.43 5.92 0.90
N VAL A 125 -5.71 5.80 1.25
CA VAL A 125 -6.74 5.44 0.27
C VAL A 125 -7.10 6.69 -0.51
N LEU A 126 -6.74 6.75 -1.79
CA LEU A 126 -6.98 7.88 -2.66
C LEU A 126 -8.18 7.60 -3.56
N ARG A 127 -9.21 8.44 -3.44
CA ARG A 127 -10.45 8.35 -4.22
C ARG A 127 -10.74 9.68 -4.90
N TRP A 128 -11.69 9.65 -5.83
CA TRP A 128 -12.32 10.85 -6.33
C TRP A 128 -13.84 10.73 -6.27
N ALA A 129 -14.53 11.85 -6.20
CA ALA A 129 -15.98 11.91 -6.22
C ALA A 129 -16.45 13.20 -6.90
N ASN A 130 -17.67 13.18 -7.44
CA ASN A 130 -18.37 14.42 -7.79
C ASN A 130 -18.86 15.04 -6.47
N MET A 131 -18.34 16.21 -6.12
CA MET A 131 -18.74 16.92 -4.90
C MET A 131 -19.83 17.94 -5.21
N PHE A 132 -20.62 18.33 -4.20
CA PHE A 132 -21.54 19.45 -4.36
C PHE A 132 -20.78 20.78 -4.46
N GLU A 133 -21.35 21.76 -5.16
CA GLU A 133 -20.81 23.12 -5.13
C GLU A 133 -20.98 23.70 -3.71
N PRO A 134 -19.97 24.40 -3.14
CA PRO A 134 -18.77 24.96 -3.78
C PRO A 134 -17.52 24.06 -3.79
N LEU A 135 -17.56 22.87 -3.20
CA LEU A 135 -16.38 22.00 -3.02
C LEU A 135 -15.77 21.53 -4.35
N GLU A 136 -16.62 21.26 -5.34
CA GLU A 136 -16.18 20.86 -6.68
C GLU A 136 -15.40 21.98 -7.38
N GLN A 137 -15.75 23.25 -7.14
CA GLN A 137 -15.12 24.37 -7.84
C GLN A 137 -13.70 24.68 -7.32
N SER A 138 -13.44 24.40 -6.05
CA SER A 138 -12.24 24.81 -5.32
C SER A 138 -11.12 23.76 -5.29
N LYS A 139 -11.19 22.72 -6.15
CA LYS A 139 -10.23 21.59 -6.18
C LYS A 139 -10.05 21.02 -4.77
N THR A 140 -11.16 20.66 -4.14
CA THR A 140 -11.17 20.17 -2.76
C THR A 140 -10.60 18.75 -2.66
N GLY A 141 -9.93 18.46 -1.55
CA GLY A 141 -9.62 17.13 -1.06
C GLY A 141 -10.19 16.99 0.35
N VAL A 142 -11.04 15.99 0.55
CA VAL A 142 -11.69 15.69 1.82
C VAL A 142 -10.95 14.56 2.53
N ILE A 143 -10.54 14.80 3.78
CA ILE A 143 -9.94 13.78 4.64
C ILE A 143 -11.03 13.17 5.52
N GLY A 144 -11.27 11.87 5.35
CA GLY A 144 -12.22 11.11 6.15
C GLY A 144 -11.74 10.91 7.59
N LYS A 145 -12.55 11.30 8.58
CA LYS A 145 -12.20 11.16 10.01
C LYS A 145 -12.51 9.79 10.61
N ARG A 146 -13.47 9.03 10.07
CA ARG A 146 -13.93 7.75 10.67
C ARG A 146 -12.81 6.73 10.88
N TYR A 147 -11.91 6.60 9.91
CA TYR A 147 -10.81 5.62 9.92
C TYR A 147 -9.46 6.30 9.74
N LEU A 148 -9.27 7.42 10.44
CA LEU A 148 -8.04 8.20 10.44
C LEU A 148 -7.16 7.81 11.65
N THR A 149 -5.87 7.60 11.41
CA THR A 149 -4.85 7.46 12.47
C THR A 149 -3.65 8.35 12.20
N GLY A 150 -2.75 8.44 13.17
CA GLY A 150 -1.55 9.27 13.13
C GLY A 150 -1.58 10.39 14.16
N SER A 151 -0.40 10.87 14.53
CA SER A 151 -0.26 11.99 15.47
C SER A 151 -0.86 13.28 14.90
N ALA A 152 -1.30 14.18 15.79
CA ALA A 152 -1.78 15.51 15.39
C ALA A 152 -0.75 16.27 14.54
N GLN A 153 0.55 16.06 14.81
CA GLN A 153 1.63 16.64 14.01
C GLN A 153 1.69 16.06 12.59
N GLN A 154 1.56 14.74 12.44
CA GLN A 154 1.50 14.10 11.11
C GLN A 154 0.31 14.59 10.30
N LEU A 155 -0.88 14.67 10.92
CA LEU A 155 -2.07 15.18 10.25
C LEU A 155 -1.92 16.65 9.84
N THR A 156 -1.31 17.47 10.70
CA THR A 156 -1.00 18.88 10.40
C THR A 156 -0.03 18.98 9.23
N ASN A 157 1.04 18.17 9.22
CA ASN A 157 2.02 18.13 8.14
C ASN A 157 1.38 17.67 6.82
N PHE A 158 0.55 16.64 6.88
CA PHE A 158 -0.20 16.11 5.75
C PHE A 158 -1.13 17.17 5.16
N THR A 159 -1.93 17.83 6.00
CA THR A 159 -2.83 18.93 5.59
C THR A 159 -2.06 20.09 4.96
N LYS A 160 -0.94 20.51 5.55
CA LYS A 160 -0.08 21.56 4.99
C LYS A 160 0.52 21.15 3.64
N MET A 161 0.89 19.88 3.51
CA MET A 161 1.43 19.31 2.27
C MET A 161 0.36 19.33 1.16
N LEU A 162 -0.87 18.86 1.43
CA LEU A 162 -1.99 18.94 0.48
C LEU A 162 -2.29 20.39 0.06
N LYS A 163 -2.31 21.34 1.00
CA LYS A 163 -2.53 22.75 0.65
C LYS A 163 -1.45 23.29 -0.31
N LYS A 164 -0.20 22.84 -0.18
CA LYS A 164 0.90 23.22 -1.08
C LYS A 164 0.77 22.62 -2.50
N THR A 165 -0.03 21.59 -2.71
CA THR A 165 -0.27 21.03 -4.05
C THR A 165 -1.35 21.81 -4.82
N GLY A 166 -2.04 22.73 -4.13
CA GLY A 166 -3.17 23.50 -4.64
C GLY A 166 -4.52 22.90 -4.28
N ILE A 167 -4.56 21.95 -3.35
CA ILE A 167 -5.80 21.32 -2.87
C ILE A 167 -6.37 22.11 -1.68
N THR A 168 -7.65 22.46 -1.76
CA THR A 168 -8.40 22.96 -0.59
C THR A 168 -8.73 21.78 0.31
N VAL A 169 -8.30 21.79 1.57
CA VAL A 169 -8.50 20.64 2.46
C VAL A 169 -9.74 20.84 3.32
N ALA A 170 -10.65 19.87 3.27
CA ALA A 170 -11.79 19.73 4.17
C ALA A 170 -11.70 18.41 4.94
N PHE A 171 -12.50 18.29 6.00
CA PHE A 171 -12.65 17.05 6.75
C PHE A 171 -14.11 16.70 6.85
N ASP A 172 -14.41 15.42 6.83
CA ASP A 172 -15.77 14.92 6.96
C ASP A 172 -15.85 13.72 7.91
N ASP A 173 -17.05 13.49 8.43
CA ASP A 173 -17.38 12.36 9.28
C ASP A 173 -18.05 11.23 8.46
N GLY A 174 -17.72 11.17 7.15
CA GLY A 174 -17.91 10.06 6.22
C GLY A 174 -19.05 10.17 5.23
N GLU A 175 -19.28 11.37 4.70
CA GLU A 175 -20.03 11.61 3.47
C GLU A 175 -19.16 11.27 2.24
N TYR A 176 -17.90 11.70 2.26
CA TYR A 176 -16.88 11.46 1.25
C TYR A 176 -15.75 10.57 1.75
N GLY A 177 -15.64 10.36 3.06
CA GLY A 177 -14.64 9.52 3.73
C GLY A 177 -15.19 8.23 4.35
N GLY A 178 -14.30 7.33 4.78
CA GLY A 178 -14.67 6.18 5.61
C GLY A 178 -15.20 4.95 4.85
N GLY A 179 -14.60 4.64 3.71
CA GLY A 179 -14.84 3.40 2.95
C GLY A 179 -14.30 2.15 3.65
N LEU A 180 -14.68 0.98 3.14
CA LEU A 180 -14.32 -0.31 3.73
C LEU A 180 -12.81 -0.55 3.67
N LEU A 181 -12.14 -0.14 2.59
CA LEU A 181 -10.69 -0.31 2.47
C LEU A 181 -9.93 0.50 3.54
N ALA A 182 -10.41 1.70 3.88
CA ALA A 182 -9.82 2.50 4.95
C ALA A 182 -10.07 1.87 6.34
N HIS A 183 -11.24 1.26 6.54
CA HIS A 183 -11.53 0.47 7.75
C HIS A 183 -10.57 -0.71 7.88
N GLU A 184 -10.41 -1.51 6.83
CA GLU A 184 -9.55 -2.70 6.84
C GLU A 184 -8.07 -2.35 7.04
N LEU A 185 -7.59 -1.27 6.40
CA LEU A 185 -6.25 -0.74 6.67
C LEU A 185 -6.06 -0.41 8.15
N LEU A 186 -7.02 0.30 8.76
CA LEU A 186 -6.93 0.65 10.17
C LEU A 186 -7.00 -0.60 11.07
N ARG A 187 -7.83 -1.59 10.71
CA ARG A 187 -7.95 -2.85 11.46
C ARG A 187 -6.63 -3.63 11.48
N VAL A 188 -5.94 -3.73 10.35
CA VAL A 188 -4.71 -4.53 10.21
C VAL A 188 -3.46 -3.74 10.64
N PHE A 189 -3.37 -2.47 10.25
CA PHE A 189 -2.18 -1.64 10.43
C PHE A 189 -2.31 -0.58 11.52
N GLY A 190 -3.48 -0.40 12.15
CA GLY A 190 -3.71 0.64 13.16
C GLY A 190 -2.86 0.50 14.43
N GLN A 191 -2.30 -0.69 14.68
CA GLN A 191 -1.32 -0.92 15.73
C GLN A 191 0.00 -0.16 15.52
N PHE A 192 0.33 0.25 14.28
CA PHE A 192 1.52 1.02 13.96
C PHE A 192 1.28 2.52 14.22
N ARG A 193 1.50 2.95 15.46
CA ARG A 193 1.23 4.33 15.93
C ARG A 193 1.93 5.45 15.15
N ASP A 194 3.04 5.14 14.49
CA ASP A 194 3.85 6.11 13.74
C ASP A 194 3.45 6.19 12.25
N VAL A 195 2.42 5.46 11.82
CA VAL A 195 1.96 5.44 10.42
C VAL A 195 0.70 6.30 10.28
N LEU A 196 0.70 7.20 9.29
CA LEU A 196 -0.51 7.94 8.91
C LEU A 196 -1.37 7.05 8.02
N ILE A 197 -2.51 6.58 8.53
CA ILE A 197 -3.55 5.93 7.70
C ILE A 197 -4.68 6.91 7.53
N ALA A 198 -5.01 7.25 6.28
CA ALA A 198 -6.05 8.21 5.97
C ALA A 198 -6.75 7.86 4.65
N GLN A 199 -8.02 8.23 4.55
CA GLN A 199 -8.70 8.32 3.26
C GLN A 199 -8.70 9.77 2.78
N LEU A 200 -8.28 9.98 1.54
CA LEU A 200 -8.33 11.25 0.84
C LEU A 200 -9.23 11.11 -0.38
N THR A 201 -10.36 11.82 -0.38
CA THR A 201 -11.28 11.87 -1.52
C THR A 201 -11.13 13.21 -2.21
N LEU A 202 -10.71 13.20 -3.47
CA LEU A 202 -10.55 14.40 -4.29
C LEU A 202 -11.85 14.75 -5.00
N SER A 203 -12.15 16.04 -5.14
CA SER A 203 -13.12 16.52 -6.13
C SER A 203 -12.69 16.08 -7.54
N ARG A 204 -13.65 15.90 -8.45
CA ARG A 204 -13.32 15.51 -9.83
C ARG A 204 -12.36 16.52 -10.46
N ARG A 205 -12.57 17.83 -10.26
CA ARG A 205 -11.63 18.88 -10.73
C ARG A 205 -10.20 18.72 -10.21
N ALA A 206 -10.00 18.31 -8.97
CA ALA A 206 -8.66 18.07 -8.43
C ALA A 206 -8.05 16.79 -9.01
N ALA A 207 -8.85 15.72 -9.10
CA ALA A 207 -8.44 14.43 -9.66
C ALA A 207 -8.06 14.49 -11.14
N THR A 208 -8.70 15.36 -11.92
CA THR A 208 -8.42 15.55 -13.36
C THR A 208 -7.43 16.68 -13.65
N ASP A 209 -6.84 17.32 -12.64
CA ASP A 209 -5.81 18.34 -12.85
C ASP A 209 -4.42 17.70 -12.76
N ARG A 210 -3.76 17.57 -13.92
CA ARG A 210 -2.41 16.97 -14.03
C ARG A 210 -1.38 17.66 -13.13
N GLY A 211 -1.45 18.99 -13.01
CA GLY A 211 -0.51 19.73 -12.18
C GLY A 211 -0.71 19.46 -10.69
N VAL A 212 -1.96 19.39 -10.24
CA VAL A 212 -2.30 19.02 -8.85
C VAL A 212 -1.86 17.59 -8.55
N MET A 213 -2.19 16.64 -9.43
CA MET A 213 -1.86 15.23 -9.23
C MET A 213 -0.36 14.96 -9.26
N SER A 214 0.40 15.58 -10.17
CA SER A 214 1.88 15.47 -10.19
C SER A 214 2.48 15.95 -8.87
N ARG A 215 2.09 17.16 -8.42
CA ARG A 215 2.57 17.71 -7.15
C ARG A 215 2.15 16.86 -5.95
N LEU A 216 0.94 16.30 -5.97
CA LEU A 216 0.45 15.41 -4.91
C LEU A 216 1.33 14.16 -4.80
N LEU A 217 1.54 13.44 -5.90
CA LEU A 217 2.37 12.23 -5.92
C LEU A 217 3.81 12.53 -5.53
N GLU A 218 4.43 13.58 -6.09
CA GLU A 218 5.81 13.98 -5.75
C GLU A 218 5.96 14.33 -4.26
N LYS A 219 5.00 15.07 -3.69
CA LYS A 219 5.04 15.43 -2.27
C LYS A 219 4.85 14.22 -1.38
N LEU A 220 3.95 13.31 -1.73
CA LEU A 220 3.74 12.05 -1.01
C LEU A 220 4.98 11.15 -1.07
N ALA A 221 5.67 11.08 -2.21
CA ALA A 221 6.92 10.33 -2.32
C ALA A 221 8.01 10.82 -1.33
N SER A 222 7.94 12.10 -0.93
CA SER A 222 8.87 12.77 -0.02
C SER A 222 8.35 12.99 1.41
N PHE A 223 7.15 12.51 1.73
CA PHE A 223 6.47 12.75 3.01
C PHE A 223 7.20 12.10 4.19
#